data_AF-A0A921RSF3-F1
#
_entry.id   AF-A0A921RSF3-F1
#
_cell.length_a   1.000
_cell.length_b   1.000
_cell.length_c   1.000
_cell.angle_alpha   90.00
_cell.angle_beta   90.00
_cell.angle_gamma   90.00
#
_symmetry.space_group_name_H-M   'P 1'
#
loop_
_entity.id
_entity.type
_entity.pdbx_description
1 polymer ?
#
loop_
_entity_poly.entity_id
_entity_poly.type
_entity_poly.pdbx_seq_one_letter_code
_entity_poly.pdbx_strand_id
1 'polypeptide(L)'
;MASSRIPLLCLLGLLLVASPAIADDSSGIYYQLALLWPGAYCEQTNAGCCKPTTGVSPARDFYITGLTVYNATTNAALTECSNQAPYNPNLITGIGLEQYWINIKCPANNGQRSWKNAWKKAGACSGLDEKAYFEKALSFRSKINPLVRLKQNGKLSMFACLNKVMAKSIVR
;
A
#
# COMPACT_ATOMS: atom_id res chain seq x y z
N MET A 1 -21.88 -11.56 -29.85
CA MET A 1 -22.00 -11.00 -28.48
C MET A 1 -21.84 -12.14 -27.49
N ALA A 2 -20.63 -12.38 -26.98
CA ALA A 2 -20.40 -13.40 -25.96
C ALA A 2 -20.66 -12.77 -24.59
N SER A 3 -21.82 -13.08 -24.01
CA SER A 3 -22.17 -12.71 -22.65
C SER A 3 -21.31 -13.54 -21.69
N SER A 4 -20.22 -12.94 -21.21
CA SER A 4 -19.38 -13.52 -20.15
C SER A 4 -20.15 -13.40 -18.84
N ARG A 5 -20.85 -14.46 -18.46
CA ARG A 5 -21.47 -14.60 -17.13
C ARG A 5 -20.37 -14.84 -16.10
N ILE A 6 -19.68 -13.78 -15.71
CA ILE A 6 -18.89 -13.78 -14.47
C ILE A 6 -19.90 -13.99 -13.35
N PRO A 7 -19.79 -15.06 -12.54
CA PRO A 7 -20.80 -15.37 -11.54
C PRO A 7 -20.84 -14.21 -10.53
N LEU A 8 -22.05 -13.70 -10.27
CA LEU A 8 -22.37 -12.61 -9.34
C LEU A 8 -21.73 -12.80 -7.94
N LEU A 9 -21.37 -14.04 -7.60
CA LEU A 9 -20.59 -14.46 -6.42
C LEU A 9 -19.19 -13.82 -6.33
N CYS A 10 -18.59 -13.35 -7.43
CA CYS A 10 -17.31 -12.64 -7.40
C CYS A 10 -17.41 -11.21 -6.81
N LEU A 11 -18.58 -10.57 -6.91
CA LEU A 11 -18.78 -9.18 -6.47
C LEU A 11 -19.19 -9.07 -5.00
N LEU A 12 -19.86 -10.08 -4.44
CA LEU A 12 -20.37 -10.06 -3.06
C LEU A 12 -19.32 -10.37 -1.98
N GLY A 13 -18.12 -10.84 -2.35
CA GLY A 13 -17.05 -11.17 -1.39
C GLY A 13 -16.11 -10.02 -1.02
N LEU A 14 -16.33 -8.80 -1.54
CA LEU A 14 -15.33 -7.73 -1.56
C LEU A 14 -15.60 -6.53 -0.64
N LEU A 15 -16.32 -6.71 0.47
CA LEU A 15 -16.56 -5.63 1.46
C LEU A 15 -16.30 -6.07 2.92
N LEU A 16 -15.32 -6.92 3.16
CA LEU A 16 -14.68 -7.02 4.47
C LEU A 16 -13.30 -6.38 4.38
N VAL A 17 -13.26 -5.07 4.55
CA VAL A 17 -12.03 -4.32 4.84
C VAL A 17 -11.65 -4.62 6.28
N ALA A 18 -11.23 -5.85 6.58
CA ALA A 18 -10.56 -6.17 7.83
C ALA A 18 -9.15 -5.57 7.76
N SER A 19 -9.05 -4.27 8.04
CA SER A 19 -7.75 -3.64 8.23
C SER A 19 -7.22 -4.10 9.58
N PRO A 20 -6.04 -4.75 9.65
CA PRO A 20 -5.43 -5.01 10.94
C PRO A 20 -5.08 -3.67 11.56
N ALA A 21 -5.80 -3.28 12.61
CA ALA A 21 -5.36 -2.22 13.50
C ALA A 21 -4.18 -2.77 14.31
N ILE A 22 -3.03 -2.13 14.21
CA ILE A 22 -1.88 -2.45 15.05
C ILE A 22 -1.85 -1.38 16.13
N ALA A 23 -2.29 -1.72 17.33
CA ALA A 23 -2.23 -0.86 18.50
C ALA A 23 -0.78 -0.77 19.01
N ASP A 24 -0.37 0.44 19.39
CA ASP A 24 0.85 0.70 20.15
C ASP A 24 0.39 1.10 21.56
N ASP A 25 0.36 0.13 22.48
CA ASP A 25 -0.38 0.20 23.75
C ASP A 25 0.04 1.34 24.70
N SER A 26 1.15 2.03 24.44
CA SER A 26 1.65 3.14 25.26
C SER A 26 1.44 4.54 24.69
N SER A 27 1.10 4.69 23.40
CA SER A 27 1.07 6.00 22.72
C SER A 27 -0.33 6.58 22.49
N GLY A 28 -1.39 5.84 22.81
CA GLY A 28 -2.78 6.28 22.58
C GLY A 28 -3.17 6.34 21.10
N ILE A 29 -2.35 5.75 20.22
CA ILE A 29 -2.58 5.68 18.78
C ILE A 29 -2.50 4.25 18.26
N TYR A 30 -3.12 4.02 17.11
CA TYR A 30 -2.90 2.81 16.32
C TYR A 30 -2.68 3.15 14.85
N TYR A 31 -2.08 2.21 14.13
CA TYR A 31 -1.78 2.38 12.71
C TYR A 31 -2.71 1.54 11.84
N GLN A 32 -3.08 2.10 10.69
CA GLN A 32 -3.75 1.39 9.61
C GLN A 32 -2.87 1.38 8.36
N LEU A 33 -2.40 0.20 7.96
CA LEU A 33 -1.62 0.02 6.75
C LEU A 33 -2.55 -0.19 5.54
N ALA A 34 -2.43 0.66 4.54
CA ALA A 34 -3.12 0.50 3.26
C ALA A 34 -2.21 -0.23 2.25
N LEU A 35 -2.72 -1.31 1.67
CA LEU A 35 -2.04 -2.13 0.68
C LEU A 35 -2.81 -2.15 -0.64
N LEU A 36 -2.09 -2.21 -1.75
CA LEU A 36 -2.62 -2.28 -3.10
C LEU A 36 -2.01 -3.45 -3.85
N TRP A 37 -2.86 -4.20 -4.54
CA TRP A 37 -2.42 -5.20 -5.50
C TRP A 37 -2.25 -4.56 -6.87
N PRO A 38 -1.04 -4.50 -7.45
CA PRO A 38 -0.81 -3.83 -8.73
C PRO A 38 -1.67 -4.40 -9.86
N GLY A 39 -1.79 -5.72 -9.97
CA GLY A 39 -2.56 -6.33 -11.05
C GLY A 39 -4.03 -5.89 -11.07
N ALA A 40 -4.65 -5.74 -9.90
CA ALA A 40 -6.05 -5.31 -9.80
C ALA A 40 -6.20 -3.82 -10.15
N TYR A 41 -5.24 -3.00 -9.71
CA TYR A 41 -5.23 -1.57 -10.05
C TYR A 41 -5.06 -1.37 -11.56
N CYS A 42 -4.06 -2.01 -12.17
CA CYS A 42 -3.76 -1.83 -13.60
C CYS A 42 -4.90 -2.29 -14.51
N GLU A 43 -5.61 -3.37 -14.13
CA GLU A 43 -6.75 -3.88 -14.89
C GLU A 43 -7.98 -2.97 -14.79
N GLN A 44 -8.23 -2.34 -13.64
CA GLN A 44 -9.39 -1.45 -13.46
C GLN A 44 -9.21 -0.07 -14.11
N THR A 45 -7.98 0.39 -14.31
CA THR A 45 -7.73 1.75 -14.79
C THR A 45 -7.64 1.82 -16.30
N ASN A 46 -8.49 2.65 -16.94
CA ASN A 46 -8.44 2.90 -18.38
C ASN A 46 -7.09 3.47 -18.86
N ALA A 47 -6.38 4.21 -18.00
CA ALA A 47 -5.06 4.75 -18.28
C ALA A 47 -3.92 3.72 -18.11
N GLY A 48 -4.23 2.51 -17.63
CA GLY A 48 -3.24 1.50 -17.27
C GLY A 48 -2.34 1.90 -16.11
N CYS A 49 -1.15 1.31 -16.08
CA CYS A 49 -0.14 1.54 -15.05
C CYS A 49 1.15 2.07 -15.67
N CYS A 50 1.81 2.95 -14.94
CA CYS A 50 3.11 3.47 -15.31
C CYS A 50 4.20 2.85 -14.45
N LYS A 51 5.29 2.43 -15.08
CA LYS A 51 6.49 1.98 -14.37
C LYS A 51 7.11 3.16 -13.61
N PRO A 52 7.57 2.99 -12.35
CA PRO A 52 8.27 4.05 -11.64
C PRO A 52 9.57 4.47 -12.35
N THR A 53 9.98 5.71 -12.17
CA THR A 53 11.17 6.29 -12.81
C THR A 53 12.48 6.07 -12.03
N THR A 54 12.44 5.32 -10.92
CA THR A 54 13.59 5.11 -10.01
C THR A 54 14.65 4.14 -10.54
N GLY A 55 14.42 3.46 -11.66
CA GLY A 55 15.29 2.40 -12.20
C GLY A 55 15.25 1.08 -11.39
N VAL A 56 14.75 1.13 -10.15
CA VAL A 56 14.51 -0.05 -9.30
C VAL A 56 13.31 -0.83 -9.84
N SER A 57 13.46 -2.14 -10.02
CA SER A 57 12.36 -3.01 -10.42
C SER A 57 11.36 -3.16 -9.27
N PRO A 58 10.07 -2.86 -9.46
CA PRO A 58 9.03 -3.12 -8.47
C PRO A 58 8.99 -4.58 -8.03
N ALA A 59 8.73 -4.82 -6.73
CA ALA A 59 8.49 -6.18 -6.25
C ALA A 59 7.19 -6.75 -6.85
N ARG A 60 7.14 -8.04 -7.19
CA ARG A 60 5.89 -8.69 -7.66
C ARG A 60 4.99 -9.07 -6.50
N ASP A 61 4.52 -8.07 -5.76
CA ASP A 61 3.81 -8.22 -4.49
C ASP A 61 2.89 -7.02 -4.22
N PHE A 62 2.19 -7.02 -3.09
CA PHE A 62 1.37 -5.89 -2.63
C PHE A 62 2.26 -4.69 -2.28
N TYR A 63 1.83 -3.51 -2.72
CA TYR A 63 2.46 -2.23 -2.44
C TYR A 63 1.76 -1.50 -1.31
N ILE A 64 2.54 -0.82 -0.48
CA ILE A 64 2.04 0.14 0.50
C ILE A 64 1.56 1.37 -0.27
N THR A 65 0.35 1.81 0.04
CA THR A 65 -0.22 3.06 -0.49
C THR A 65 -0.38 4.12 0.58
N GLY A 66 -0.34 3.73 1.86
CA GLY A 66 -0.47 4.63 2.99
C GLY A 66 -0.21 3.92 4.32
N LEU A 67 0.19 4.70 5.31
CA LEU A 67 0.13 4.33 6.72
C LEU A 67 -0.60 5.48 7.44
N THR A 68 -1.83 5.25 7.85
CA THR A 68 -2.62 6.27 8.56
C THR A 68 -2.48 6.06 10.06
N VAL A 69 -2.40 7.15 10.82
CA VAL A 69 -2.36 7.14 12.28
C VAL A 69 -3.74 7.53 12.81
N TYR A 70 -4.23 6.79 13.79
CA TYR A 70 -5.53 7.01 14.41
C TYR A 70 -5.41 7.17 15.91
N ASN A 71 -6.28 7.98 16.50
CA ASN A 71 -6.45 8.02 17.96
C ASN A 71 -7.19 6.77 18.43
N ALA A 72 -6.62 6.04 19.40
CA ALA A 72 -7.19 4.79 19.88
C ALA A 72 -8.49 4.95 20.69
N THR A 73 -8.75 6.13 21.24
CA THR A 73 -9.98 6.41 22.02
C THR A 73 -11.11 6.84 21.11
N THR A 74 -10.86 7.77 20.19
CA THR A 74 -11.91 8.36 19.34
C THR A 74 -12.07 7.68 17.98
N ASN A 75 -11.12 6.81 17.59
CA ASN A 75 -11.01 6.23 16.24
C ASN A 75 -10.93 7.28 15.12
N ALA A 76 -10.59 8.54 15.45
CA ALA A 76 -10.40 9.59 14.47
C ALA A 76 -8.99 9.51 13.86
N ALA A 77 -8.89 9.71 12.55
CA ALA A 77 -7.59 9.84 11.89
C ALA A 77 -6.89 11.09 12.40
N LEU A 78 -5.65 10.95 12.84
CA LEU A 78 -4.79 12.08 13.16
C LEU A 78 -4.22 12.62 11.85
N THR A 79 -4.47 13.89 11.55
CA THR A 79 -4.03 14.53 10.31
C THR A 79 -3.34 15.85 10.53
N GLU A 80 -2.32 16.12 9.72
CA GLU A 80 -1.64 17.44 9.62
C GLU A 80 -1.10 17.99 10.96
N CYS A 81 -0.48 17.13 11.77
CA CYS A 81 0.11 17.55 13.05
C CYS A 81 1.32 18.48 12.86
N SER A 82 1.29 19.64 13.50
CA SER A 82 2.26 20.75 13.27
C SER A 82 3.61 20.60 13.97
N ASN A 83 3.78 19.59 14.84
CA ASN A 83 4.88 19.55 15.81
C ASN A 83 6.12 18.77 15.34
N GLN A 84 6.25 18.46 14.05
CA GLN A 84 7.35 17.61 13.56
C GLN A 84 8.16 18.22 12.43
N ALA A 85 9.37 17.69 12.27
CA ALA A 85 10.33 18.10 11.26
C ALA A 85 9.72 18.01 9.83
N PRO A 86 10.07 18.97 8.94
CA PRO A 86 9.65 18.91 7.55
C PRO A 86 10.21 17.66 6.86
N TYR A 87 9.45 17.14 5.90
CA TYR A 87 9.87 16.00 5.07
C TYR A 87 11.26 16.22 4.46
N ASN A 88 12.17 15.28 4.67
CA ASN A 88 13.52 15.27 4.14
C ASN A 88 13.82 13.93 3.43
N PRO A 89 13.81 13.89 2.08
CA PRO A 89 13.99 12.65 1.31
C PRO A 89 15.35 11.98 1.54
N ASN A 90 16.36 12.71 2.03
CA ASN A 90 17.67 12.14 2.31
C ASN A 90 17.64 11.19 3.53
N LEU A 91 16.70 11.36 4.46
CA LEU A 91 16.58 10.50 5.64
C LEU A 91 16.03 9.11 5.33
N ILE A 92 15.34 8.98 4.19
CA ILE A 92 14.64 7.76 3.79
C ILE A 92 15.27 7.09 2.56
N THR A 93 16.45 7.57 2.14
CA THR A 93 17.17 6.97 1.02
C THR A 93 17.68 5.58 1.41
N GLY A 94 17.48 4.59 0.53
CA GLY A 94 18.03 3.24 0.70
C GLY A 94 17.26 2.31 1.65
N ILE A 95 16.15 2.74 2.26
CA ILE A 95 15.35 1.87 3.15
C ILE A 95 14.38 0.95 2.40
N GLY A 96 14.34 1.00 1.06
CA GLY A 96 13.56 0.08 0.22
C GLY A 96 12.14 0.55 -0.13
N LEU A 97 11.84 1.84 0.00
CA LEU A 97 10.55 2.40 -0.42
C LEU A 97 10.29 2.24 -1.92
N GLU A 98 11.35 2.27 -2.74
CA GLU A 98 11.29 2.11 -4.20
C GLU A 98 10.85 0.71 -4.65
N GLN A 99 10.82 -0.28 -3.75
CA GLN A 99 10.35 -1.63 -4.05
C GLN A 99 8.91 -1.87 -3.61
N TYR A 100 8.52 -1.28 -2.48
CA TYR A 100 7.30 -1.67 -1.76
C TYR A 100 6.33 -0.53 -1.48
N TRP A 101 6.74 0.73 -1.52
CA TRP A 101 5.86 1.89 -1.38
C TRP A 101 5.90 2.76 -2.63
N ILE A 102 5.67 2.12 -3.79
CA ILE A 102 5.77 2.79 -5.08
C ILE A 102 4.46 3.42 -5.53
N ASN A 103 4.54 4.28 -6.54
CA ASN A 103 3.38 4.86 -7.19
C ASN A 103 3.36 4.46 -8.68
N ILE A 104 2.42 3.57 -9.01
CA ILE A 104 2.20 3.04 -10.38
C ILE A 104 1.17 3.84 -11.18
N LYS A 105 0.70 4.98 -10.65
CA LYS A 105 -0.23 5.86 -11.35
C LYS A 105 0.48 6.60 -12.49
N CYS A 106 -0.24 6.85 -13.57
CA CYS A 106 0.26 7.67 -14.67
C CYS A 106 0.00 9.17 -14.42
N PRO A 107 0.92 10.07 -14.84
CA PRO A 107 2.20 9.78 -15.50
C PRO A 107 3.26 9.15 -14.56
N ALA A 108 4.25 8.49 -15.16
CA ALA A 108 5.35 7.83 -14.44
C ALA A 108 6.06 8.80 -13.48
N ASN A 109 6.42 8.31 -12.28
CA ASN A 109 7.01 9.13 -11.23
C ASN A 109 7.91 8.29 -10.30
N ASN A 110 8.62 8.96 -9.39
CA ASN A 110 9.58 8.33 -8.47
C ASN A 110 9.03 8.07 -7.07
N GLY A 111 7.71 8.23 -6.84
CA GLY A 111 7.07 7.99 -5.55
C GLY A 111 7.27 9.09 -4.49
N GLN A 112 8.28 9.97 -4.61
CA GLN A 112 8.63 10.94 -3.56
C GLN A 112 7.46 11.87 -3.18
N ARG A 113 6.63 12.29 -4.15
CA ARG A 113 5.43 13.09 -3.85
C ARG A 113 4.45 12.34 -2.95
N SER A 114 4.28 11.04 -3.16
CA SER A 114 3.41 10.20 -2.33
C SER A 114 3.98 10.05 -0.92
N TRP A 115 5.29 9.87 -0.77
CA TRP A 115 5.94 9.77 0.54
C TRP A 115 5.85 11.09 1.31
N LYS A 116 6.15 12.21 0.66
CA LYS A 116 5.98 13.55 1.24
C LYS A 116 4.54 13.77 1.74
N ASN A 117 3.55 13.38 0.95
CA ASN A 117 2.14 13.49 1.34
C ASN A 117 1.78 12.56 2.51
N ALA A 118 2.30 11.34 2.53
CA ALA A 118 2.08 10.40 3.63
C ALA A 118 2.68 10.92 4.94
N TRP A 119 3.89 11.49 4.88
CA TRP A 119 4.54 12.14 6.03
C TRP A 119 3.72 13.33 6.53
N LYS A 120 3.44 14.30 5.65
CA LYS A 120 2.70 15.53 6.02
C LYS A 120 1.31 15.21 6.56
N LYS A 121 0.60 14.27 5.93
CA LYS A 121 -0.79 13.97 6.29
C LYS A 121 -0.88 13.16 7.58
N ALA A 122 -0.02 12.16 7.78
CA ALA A 122 -0.18 11.21 8.88
C ALA A 122 1.11 10.92 9.64
N GLY A 123 2.26 10.82 8.96
CA GLY A 123 3.54 10.49 9.59
C GLY A 123 3.94 11.45 10.70
N ALA A 124 3.71 12.74 10.51
CA ALA A 124 3.96 13.78 11.53
C ALA A 124 3.14 13.59 12.83
N CYS A 125 2.06 12.81 12.78
CA CYS A 125 1.21 12.50 13.93
C CYS A 125 1.59 11.18 14.62
N SER A 126 2.59 10.46 14.12
CA SER A 126 2.88 9.09 14.55
C SER A 126 3.70 8.96 15.84
N GLY A 127 4.24 10.07 16.35
CA GLY A 127 5.21 10.04 17.45
C GLY A 127 6.59 9.46 17.06
N LEU A 128 6.82 9.20 15.77
CA LEU A 128 8.09 8.68 15.24
C LEU A 128 8.82 9.74 14.44
N ASP A 129 10.14 9.59 14.33
CA ASP A 129 10.93 10.31 13.32
C ASP A 129 10.61 9.80 11.91
N GLU A 130 10.89 10.62 10.89
CA GLU A 130 10.54 10.35 9.49
C GLU A 130 10.96 8.96 9.02
N LYS A 131 12.24 8.63 9.19
CA LYS A 131 12.79 7.33 8.79
C LYS A 131 12.07 6.17 9.50
N ALA A 132 11.86 6.30 10.82
CA ALA A 132 11.23 5.26 11.63
C ALA A 132 9.75 5.04 11.25
N TYR A 133 9.02 6.09 10.85
CA TYR A 133 7.66 5.97 10.33
C TYR A 133 7.61 5.12 9.04
N PHE A 134 8.50 5.39 8.09
CA PHE A 134 8.57 4.62 6.84
C PHE A 134 9.04 3.19 7.06
N GLU A 135 10.04 2.98 7.92
CA GLU A 135 10.50 1.64 8.33
C GLU A 135 9.40 0.86 9.05
N LYS A 136 8.57 1.51 9.87
CA LYS A 136 7.42 0.86 10.52
C LYS A 136 6.40 0.38 9.50
N ALA A 137 6.09 1.17 8.47
CA ALA A 137 5.19 0.74 7.39
C ALA A 137 5.75 -0.49 6.63
N LEU A 138 7.04 -0.45 6.28
CA LEU A 138 7.72 -1.57 5.62
C LEU A 138 7.73 -2.83 6.51
N SER A 139 7.97 -2.65 7.81
CA SER A 139 7.93 -3.73 8.81
C SER A 139 6.55 -4.36 8.91
N PHE A 140 5.48 -3.55 9.00
CA PHE A 140 4.11 -4.06 9.02
C PHE A 140 3.77 -4.85 7.76
N ARG A 141 4.11 -4.33 6.58
CA ARG A 141 3.93 -5.04 5.31
C ARG A 141 4.67 -6.39 5.33
N SER A 142 5.94 -6.39 5.73
CA SER A 142 6.77 -7.60 5.80
C SER A 142 6.19 -8.65 6.75
N LYS A 143 5.71 -8.23 7.93
CA LYS A 143 5.06 -9.11 8.92
C LYS A 143 3.72 -9.67 8.43
N ILE A 144 2.93 -8.84 7.74
CA ILE A 144 1.66 -9.27 7.14
C ILE A 144 1.93 -10.25 5.99
N ASN A 145 2.96 -10.01 5.16
CA ASN A 145 3.34 -10.83 4.01
C ASN A 145 2.12 -11.32 3.19
N PRO A 146 1.32 -10.39 2.64
CA PRO A 146 -0.02 -10.68 2.15
C PRO A 146 -0.01 -11.73 1.03
N LEU A 147 0.96 -11.67 0.12
CA LEU A 147 1.10 -12.62 -0.97
C LEU A 147 1.34 -14.06 -0.47
N VAL A 148 2.22 -14.25 0.51
CA VAL A 148 2.49 -15.58 1.08
C VAL A 148 1.25 -16.11 1.81
N ARG A 149 0.62 -15.29 2.65
CA ARG A 149 -0.58 -15.71 3.40
C ARG A 149 -1.73 -16.08 2.48
N LEU A 150 -1.89 -15.37 1.37
CA LEU A 150 -2.95 -15.70 0.42
C LEU A 150 -2.64 -16.97 -0.39
N LYS A 151 -1.37 -17.26 -0.69
CA LYS A 151 -0.94 -18.53 -1.32
C LYS A 151 -1.16 -19.73 -0.39
N GLN A 152 -0.82 -19.59 0.89
CA GLN A 152 -0.91 -20.67 1.88
C GLN A 152 -2.36 -21.10 2.16
N ASN A 153 -3.31 -20.16 2.17
CA ASN A 153 -4.71 -20.44 2.50
C ASN A 153 -5.53 -21.11 1.38
N GLY A 154 -4.90 -21.71 0.36
CA GLY A 154 -5.60 -22.44 -0.69
C GLY A 154 -6.56 -21.60 -1.54
N LYS A 155 -6.59 -20.27 -1.38
CA LYS A 155 -7.30 -19.31 -2.25
C LYS A 155 -6.58 -19.15 -3.60
N LEU A 156 -6.09 -20.27 -4.14
CA LEU A 156 -5.37 -20.38 -5.40
C LEU A 156 -6.25 -20.04 -6.61
N SER A 157 -7.59 -20.15 -6.52
CA SER A 157 -8.48 -19.73 -7.62
C SER A 157 -8.47 -18.20 -7.82
N MET A 158 -8.42 -17.44 -6.73
CA MET A 158 -8.23 -15.98 -6.76
C MET A 158 -6.81 -15.63 -7.24
N PHE A 159 -5.79 -16.37 -6.81
CA PHE A 159 -4.39 -16.14 -7.19
C PHE A 159 -4.05 -16.50 -8.64
N ALA A 160 -4.63 -17.57 -9.18
CA ALA A 160 -4.50 -17.91 -10.60
C ALA A 160 -5.12 -16.81 -11.49
N CYS A 161 -6.20 -16.17 -11.01
CA CYS A 161 -6.79 -15.00 -11.64
C CYS A 161 -5.84 -13.79 -11.57
N LEU A 162 -5.30 -13.48 -10.38
CA LEU A 162 -4.37 -12.36 -10.17
C LEU A 162 -3.04 -12.51 -10.96
N ASN A 163 -2.49 -13.72 -11.06
CA ASN A 163 -1.27 -14.00 -11.84
C ASN A 163 -1.50 -13.93 -13.36
N LYS A 164 -2.67 -14.37 -13.86
CA LYS A 164 -3.03 -14.20 -15.29
C LYS A 164 -3.16 -12.72 -15.67
N VAL A 165 -3.63 -11.89 -14.75
CA VAL A 165 -3.67 -10.42 -14.92
C VAL A 165 -2.25 -9.83 -14.88
N MET A 166 -1.41 -10.20 -13.90
CA MET A 166 -0.02 -9.71 -13.81
C MET A 166 0.83 -10.03 -15.05
N ALA A 167 0.67 -11.23 -15.65
CA ALA A 167 1.41 -11.62 -16.85
C ALA A 167 0.93 -10.88 -18.12
N LYS A 168 -0.31 -10.38 -18.14
CA LYS A 168 -0.86 -9.56 -19.24
C LYS A 168 -0.58 -8.07 -19.07
N SER A 169 -0.48 -7.57 -17.83
CA SER A 169 -0.49 -6.13 -17.54
C SER A 169 0.90 -5.53 -17.25
N ILE A 170 1.97 -6.34 -17.28
CA ILE A 170 3.38 -5.84 -17.17
C ILE A 170 3.99 -5.49 -18.54
N VAL A 171 3.27 -5.71 -19.64
CA VAL A 171 3.70 -5.29 -20.98
C VAL A 171 2.61 -4.43 -21.62
N ARG A 172 2.71 -3.12 -21.41
CA ARG A 172 2.49 -2.06 -22.39
C ARG A 172 3.12 -0.77 -21.89
#